data_AF-A0A345ZRW9-F1
#
_entry.id   AF-A0A345ZRW9-F1
#
_cell.length_a   1.000
_cell.length_b   1.000
_cell.length_c   1.000
_cell.angle_alpha   90.00
_cell.angle_beta   90.00
_cell.angle_gamma   90.00
#
_symmetry.space_group_name_H-M   'P 1'
#
loop_
_entity.id
_entity.type
_entity.pdbx_description
1 polymer ?
#
loop_
_entity_poly.entity_id
_entity_poly.type
_entity_poly.pdbx_seq_one_letter_code
_entity_poly.pdbx_strand_id
1 'polypeptide(L)'
;MLFTSCARLCLAAFIWILVATTQSHAASPEPTVIQTQAAPPAPAGAQEQQIGQWRIATQNGRLTAIAKSEKPYSDKLAGLWIECAPGGRLEYVAISLGAMFKDIRALWIDSAGDVYTIPLQKGRATGQAAINIAKQLLAEERAYLSQGQGDKWSMQMSIDSASGPMSDMQLGGFSKARAYMLANCKS
;
A
#
# COMPACT_ATOMS: atom_id res chain seq x y z
N MET A 1 63.67 17.34 -12.03
CA MET A 1 64.23 16.27 -11.18
C MET A 1 63.06 15.38 -10.78
N LEU A 2 62.89 14.25 -11.47
CA LEU A 2 63.40 12.91 -11.13
C LEU A 2 62.45 12.14 -10.18
N PHE A 3 61.91 11.05 -10.72
CA PHE A 3 61.27 9.92 -10.04
C PHE A 3 62.18 9.34 -8.95
N THR A 4 61.57 8.75 -7.90
CA THR A 4 62.01 7.62 -7.04
C THR A 4 61.19 7.66 -5.73
N SER A 5 60.79 6.59 -5.04
CA SER A 5 61.22 5.19 -5.05
C SER A 5 60.18 4.28 -4.38
N CYS A 6 60.15 3.03 -4.84
CA CYS A 6 59.59 1.82 -4.22
C CYS A 6 60.20 1.50 -2.84
N ALA A 7 59.45 0.77 -1.99
CA ALA A 7 59.83 -0.50 -1.34
C ALA A 7 58.81 -0.82 -0.21
N ARG A 8 58.00 -1.88 -0.31
CA ARG A 8 58.25 -3.27 0.13
C ARG A 8 58.57 -3.41 1.62
N LEU A 9 57.69 -4.08 2.37
CA LEU A 9 57.98 -5.09 3.42
C LEU A 9 56.62 -5.72 3.81
N CYS A 10 56.37 -7.00 3.49
CA CYS A 10 56.55 -8.18 4.37
C CYS A 10 55.48 -8.24 5.49
N LEU A 11 54.91 -9.37 5.93
CA LEU A 11 54.95 -10.81 5.63
C LEU A 11 54.00 -11.41 6.72
N ALA A 12 53.16 -12.40 6.36
CA ALA A 12 52.64 -13.57 7.13
C ALA A 12 52.35 -13.46 8.67
N ALA A 13 51.49 -14.21 9.34
CA ALA A 13 50.89 -15.52 9.10
C ALA A 13 49.71 -15.75 10.07
N PHE A 14 48.81 -16.64 9.65
CA PHE A 14 48.04 -17.64 10.38
C PHE A 14 48.14 -17.73 11.91
N ILE A 15 46.99 -17.69 12.58
CA ILE A 15 46.75 -18.37 13.86
C ILE A 15 45.53 -19.27 13.72
N TRP A 16 45.76 -20.57 13.91
CA TRP A 16 44.76 -21.62 14.04
C TRP A 16 44.11 -21.57 15.43
N ILE A 17 42.78 -21.68 15.49
CA ILE A 17 42.08 -22.05 16.74
C ILE A 17 41.31 -23.35 16.47
N LEU A 18 41.76 -24.41 17.14
CA LEU A 18 41.01 -25.66 17.32
C LEU A 18 39.74 -25.38 18.12
N VAL A 19 38.60 -25.89 17.67
CA VAL A 19 37.47 -26.18 18.54
C VAL A 19 37.16 -27.67 18.45
N ALA A 20 37.17 -28.30 19.62
CA ALA A 20 36.98 -29.72 19.82
C ALA A 20 35.54 -30.16 19.49
N THR A 21 35.47 -31.34 18.89
CA THR A 21 34.27 -32.13 18.61
C THR A 21 33.60 -32.66 19.89
N THR A 22 32.28 -32.57 19.96
CA THR A 22 31.43 -33.52 20.69
C THR A 22 30.37 -34.07 19.74
N GLN A 23 30.41 -35.39 19.50
CA GLN A 23 29.31 -36.14 18.90
C GLN A 23 28.30 -36.52 19.99
N SER A 24 27.00 -36.42 19.71
CA SER A 24 26.05 -37.41 20.22
C SER A 24 24.73 -37.41 19.42
N HIS A 25 24.45 -38.59 18.86
CA HIS A 25 23.16 -39.26 18.67
C HIS A 25 21.95 -38.54 18.06
N ALA A 26 21.65 -38.98 16.83
CA ALA A 26 20.34 -39.34 16.27
C ALA A 26 19.07 -38.89 17.01
N ALA A 27 18.32 -38.00 16.35
CA ALA A 27 16.86 -37.97 16.41
C ALA A 27 16.33 -37.72 14.98
N SER A 28 15.49 -38.63 14.50
CA SER A 28 14.79 -38.55 13.22
C SER A 28 13.77 -37.41 13.28
N PRO A 29 13.74 -36.44 12.36
CA PRO A 29 12.65 -35.47 12.33
C PRO A 29 11.40 -36.11 11.72
N GLU A 30 10.36 -36.27 12.54
CA GLU A 30 9.00 -36.55 12.07
C GLU A 30 8.56 -35.53 11.00
N PRO A 31 7.76 -35.93 10.00
CA PRO A 31 7.20 -35.00 9.04
C PRO A 31 6.24 -34.06 9.78
N THR A 32 6.63 -32.80 9.90
CA THR A 32 5.72 -31.74 10.36
C THR A 32 4.59 -31.63 9.36
N VAL A 33 3.41 -32.12 9.76
CA VAL A 33 2.15 -31.87 9.06
C VAL A 33 1.93 -30.36 9.08
N ILE A 34 2.11 -29.70 7.93
CA ILE A 34 1.62 -28.34 7.73
C ILE A 34 0.09 -28.46 7.73
N GLN A 35 -0.54 -28.26 8.89
CA GLN A 35 -1.97 -28.02 8.96
C GLN A 35 -2.22 -26.68 8.26
N THR A 36 -2.73 -26.73 7.03
CA THR A 36 -3.36 -25.60 6.38
C THR A 36 -4.50 -25.14 7.30
N GLN A 37 -4.28 -24.06 8.04
CA GLN A 37 -5.33 -23.41 8.81
C GLN A 37 -6.35 -22.88 7.80
N ALA A 38 -7.50 -23.55 7.71
CA ALA A 38 -8.63 -23.04 6.95
C ALA A 38 -8.97 -21.65 7.50
N ALA A 39 -9.01 -20.65 6.62
CA ALA A 39 -9.44 -19.31 6.98
C ALA A 39 -10.82 -19.40 7.67
N PRO A 40 -11.02 -18.74 8.83
CA PRO A 40 -12.30 -18.80 9.51
C PRO A 40 -13.41 -18.29 8.58
N PRO A 41 -14.61 -18.91 8.61
CA PRO A 41 -15.72 -18.46 7.79
C PRO A 41 -16.05 -17.01 8.15
N ALA A 42 -16.08 -16.13 7.15
CA ALA A 42 -16.48 -14.74 7.34
C ALA A 42 -17.87 -14.71 8.00
N PRO A 43 -18.05 -14.10 9.17
CA PRO A 43 -19.34 -14.08 9.84
C PRO A 43 -20.35 -13.30 9.01
N ALA A 44 -21.56 -13.87 8.89
CA ALA A 44 -22.70 -13.21 8.28
C ALA A 44 -23.09 -12.01 9.15
N GLY A 45 -22.85 -10.82 8.62
CA GLY A 45 -22.94 -9.54 9.33
C GLY A 45 -21.57 -8.86 9.30
N ALA A 46 -21.26 -8.18 8.20
CA ALA A 46 -19.98 -7.49 8.02
C ALA A 46 -19.80 -6.44 9.14
N GLN A 47 -19.03 -6.77 10.17
CA GLN A 47 -18.61 -5.82 11.18
C GLN A 47 -17.80 -4.72 10.49
N GLU A 48 -18.23 -3.48 10.68
CA GLU A 48 -17.51 -2.31 10.21
C GLU A 48 -16.15 -2.26 10.93
N GLN A 49 -15.07 -2.44 10.18
CA GLN A 49 -13.71 -2.43 10.71
C GLN A 49 -13.02 -1.14 10.30
N GLN A 50 -12.30 -0.49 11.21
CA GLN A 50 -11.51 0.69 10.90
C GLN A 50 -10.01 0.36 10.93
N ILE A 51 -9.28 0.77 9.88
CA ILE A 51 -7.82 0.68 9.79
C ILE A 51 -7.27 2.06 9.48
N GLY A 52 -6.70 2.73 10.48
CA GLY A 52 -6.29 4.14 10.34
C GLY A 52 -7.48 5.02 9.98
N GLN A 53 -7.39 5.69 8.83
CA GLN A 53 -8.45 6.54 8.26
C GLN A 53 -9.41 5.77 7.34
N TRP A 54 -9.15 4.49 7.11
CA TRP A 54 -9.94 3.65 6.21
C TRP A 54 -11.03 2.91 6.95
N ARG A 55 -12.26 3.08 6.46
CA ARG A 55 -13.44 2.36 6.94
C ARG A 55 -13.73 1.18 6.02
N ILE A 56 -13.74 -0.01 6.57
CA ILE A 56 -13.92 -1.27 5.82
C ILE A 56 -15.33 -1.77 6.06
N ALA A 57 -16.04 -2.00 4.96
CA ALA A 57 -17.42 -2.50 4.97
C ALA A 57 -17.66 -3.38 3.75
N THR A 58 -18.72 -4.19 3.81
CA THR A 58 -19.24 -4.87 2.62
C THR A 58 -20.33 -4.01 1.99
N GLN A 59 -20.14 -3.60 0.74
CA GLN A 59 -21.13 -2.86 -0.04
C GLN A 59 -21.52 -3.68 -1.27
N ASN A 60 -22.82 -3.87 -1.48
CA ASN A 60 -23.35 -4.64 -2.62
C ASN A 60 -22.69 -6.03 -2.77
N GLY A 61 -22.41 -6.70 -1.65
CA GLY A 61 -21.75 -8.01 -1.61
C GLY A 61 -20.24 -7.99 -1.86
N ARG A 62 -19.61 -6.81 -1.99
CA ARG A 62 -18.16 -6.64 -2.21
C ARG A 62 -17.51 -5.95 -1.03
N LEU A 63 -16.38 -6.47 -0.58
CA LEU A 63 -15.56 -5.80 0.42
C LEU A 63 -15.02 -4.49 -0.16
N THR A 64 -15.14 -3.42 0.61
CA THR A 64 -14.78 -2.05 0.23
C THR A 64 -14.07 -1.37 1.39
N ALA A 65 -12.93 -0.73 1.13
CA ALA A 65 -12.28 0.19 2.07
C ALA A 65 -12.47 1.64 1.60
N ILE A 66 -12.84 2.53 2.52
CA ILE A 66 -13.28 3.89 2.20
C ILE A 66 -12.43 4.90 2.95
N ALA A 67 -11.75 5.76 2.21
CA ALA A 67 -11.17 7.00 2.71
C ALA A 67 -12.05 8.18 2.33
N LYS A 68 -12.19 9.15 3.24
CA LYS A 68 -12.99 10.37 3.05
C LYS A 68 -12.09 11.58 2.88
N SER A 69 -12.57 12.60 2.17
CA SER A 69 -11.98 13.94 2.22
C SER A 69 -12.20 14.56 3.60
N GLU A 70 -11.22 15.29 4.13
CA GLU A 70 -11.28 15.92 5.45
C GLU A 70 -12.44 16.92 5.58
N LYS A 71 -12.65 17.70 4.52
CA LYS A 71 -13.86 18.46 4.18
C LYS A 71 -13.91 18.49 2.66
N PRO A 72 -15.07 18.33 2.00
CA PRO A 72 -15.14 18.62 0.57
C PRO A 72 -14.83 20.11 0.38
N TYR A 73 -13.57 20.45 0.06
CA TYR A 73 -13.18 21.81 -0.34
C TYR A 73 -13.99 22.26 -1.57
N SER A 74 -14.43 21.28 -2.34
CA SER A 74 -15.49 21.39 -3.34
C SER A 74 -16.38 20.15 -3.23
N ASP A 75 -17.64 20.25 -3.69
CA ASP A 75 -18.57 19.10 -3.79
C ASP A 75 -18.10 18.02 -4.79
N LYS A 76 -16.87 18.14 -5.31
CA LYS A 76 -16.39 17.35 -6.44
C LYS A 76 -15.75 16.04 -5.99
N LEU A 77 -14.76 16.01 -5.09
CA LEU A 77 -14.19 14.75 -4.58
C LEU A 77 -14.50 14.57 -3.09
N ALA A 78 -15.33 13.57 -2.79
CA ALA A 78 -15.80 13.23 -1.45
C ALA A 78 -15.00 12.08 -0.80
N GLY A 79 -14.42 11.20 -1.63
CA GLY A 79 -13.83 9.98 -1.15
C GLY A 79 -13.05 9.20 -2.20
N LEU A 80 -12.22 8.28 -1.72
CA LEU A 80 -11.56 7.26 -2.53
C LEU A 80 -11.90 5.89 -1.93
N TRP A 81 -12.43 4.99 -2.76
CA TRP A 81 -12.72 3.62 -2.36
C TRP A 81 -11.70 2.66 -2.96
N ILE A 82 -11.38 1.62 -2.21
CA ILE A 82 -10.69 0.42 -2.68
C ILE A 82 -11.75 -0.69 -2.76
N GLU A 83 -11.92 -1.30 -3.92
CA GLU A 83 -12.88 -2.39 -4.12
C GLU A 83 -12.21 -3.65 -4.63
N CYS A 84 -12.72 -4.81 -4.22
CA CYS A 84 -12.31 -6.11 -4.79
C CYS A 84 -12.87 -6.30 -6.19
N ALA A 85 -11.99 -6.43 -7.18
CA ALA A 85 -12.30 -6.76 -8.57
C ALA A 85 -12.22 -8.27 -8.84
N PRO A 86 -12.87 -8.77 -9.91
CA PRO A 86 -12.74 -10.18 -10.31
C PRO A 86 -11.28 -10.60 -10.47
N GLY A 87 -10.96 -11.79 -9.94
CA GLY A 87 -9.60 -12.33 -9.90
C GLY A 87 -8.73 -11.78 -8.76
N GLY A 88 -9.35 -11.36 -7.64
CA GLY A 88 -8.63 -10.95 -6.41
C GLY A 88 -7.84 -9.63 -6.53
N ARG A 89 -8.08 -8.84 -7.59
CA ARG A 89 -7.40 -7.56 -7.81
C ARG A 89 -8.09 -6.44 -7.05
N LEU A 90 -7.37 -5.36 -6.80
CA LEU A 90 -7.95 -4.14 -6.24
C LEU A 90 -8.15 -3.09 -7.33
N GLU A 91 -9.29 -2.41 -7.26
CA GLU A 91 -9.61 -1.24 -8.08
C GLU A 91 -9.86 -0.05 -7.16
N TYR A 92 -9.65 1.14 -7.71
CA TYR A 92 -9.83 2.39 -6.98
C TYR A 92 -10.96 3.19 -7.59
N VAL A 93 -11.91 3.66 -6.78
CA VAL A 93 -13.09 4.39 -7.24
C VAL A 93 -13.11 5.78 -6.61
N ALA A 94 -13.10 6.81 -7.45
CA ALA A 94 -13.25 8.19 -7.00
C ALA A 94 -14.74 8.49 -6.78
N ILE A 95 -15.07 9.05 -5.61
CA ILE A 95 -16.45 9.33 -5.20
C ILE A 95 -16.70 10.82 -5.26
N SER A 96 -17.78 11.23 -5.92
CA SER A 96 -18.23 12.63 -6.00
C SER A 96 -19.57 12.83 -5.31
N LEU A 97 -19.83 14.04 -4.77
CA LEU A 97 -21.16 14.44 -4.29
C LEU A 97 -21.99 15.10 -5.39
N GLY A 98 -21.36 15.75 -6.36
CA GLY A 98 -22.02 16.52 -7.41
C GLY A 98 -22.01 15.91 -8.82
N ALA A 99 -21.15 14.92 -9.10
CA ALA A 99 -21.06 14.28 -10.42
C ALA A 99 -21.55 12.82 -10.38
N MET A 100 -22.23 12.38 -11.45
CA MET A 100 -22.45 10.95 -11.63
C MET A 100 -21.11 10.27 -11.91
N PHE A 101 -20.84 9.13 -11.27
CA PHE A 101 -19.60 8.33 -11.43
C PHE A 101 -19.13 8.16 -12.88
N LYS A 102 -20.08 8.07 -13.82
CA LYS A 102 -19.81 7.88 -15.26
C LYS A 102 -19.08 9.06 -15.92
N ASP A 103 -19.13 10.26 -15.33
CA ASP A 103 -18.58 11.48 -15.92
C ASP A 103 -17.15 11.77 -15.43
N ILE A 104 -16.68 11.02 -14.43
CA ILE A 104 -15.34 11.17 -13.86
C ILE A 104 -14.31 10.41 -14.73
N ARG A 105 -13.41 11.16 -15.38
CA ARG A 105 -12.45 10.63 -16.37
C ARG A 105 -11.00 10.57 -15.89
N ALA A 106 -10.65 11.32 -14.86
CA ALA A 106 -9.30 11.33 -14.32
C ALA A 106 -9.32 11.61 -12.82
N LEU A 107 -8.30 11.10 -12.14
CA LEU A 107 -7.93 11.47 -10.78
C LEU A 107 -6.57 12.15 -10.85
N TRP A 108 -6.51 13.41 -10.45
CA TRP A 108 -5.28 14.14 -10.23
C TRP A 108 -4.83 13.94 -8.79
N ILE A 109 -3.56 13.63 -8.59
CA ILE A 109 -2.96 13.38 -7.29
C ILE A 109 -1.74 14.28 -7.19
N ASP A 110 -1.74 15.20 -6.23
CA ASP A 110 -0.54 15.98 -5.89
C ASP A 110 0.31 15.17 -4.91
N SER A 111 1.56 14.96 -5.31
CA SER A 111 2.56 14.25 -4.54
C SER A 111 3.87 15.01 -4.60
N ALA A 112 4.31 15.50 -3.44
CA ALA A 112 5.55 16.27 -3.31
C ALA A 112 5.67 17.47 -4.29
N GLY A 113 4.54 18.06 -4.69
CA GLY A 113 4.50 19.19 -5.64
C GLY A 113 4.39 18.78 -7.11
N ASP A 114 4.42 17.48 -7.41
CA ASP A 114 4.14 16.95 -8.75
C ASP A 114 2.69 16.47 -8.83
N VAL A 115 1.97 16.92 -9.87
CA VAL A 115 0.59 16.49 -10.12
C VAL A 115 0.54 15.33 -11.11
N TYR A 116 0.22 14.15 -10.60
CA TYR A 116 0.05 12.93 -11.39
C TYR A 116 -1.38 12.82 -11.91
N THR A 117 -1.54 12.58 -13.21
CA THR A 117 -2.85 12.31 -13.81
C THR A 117 -3.06 10.81 -13.95
N ILE A 118 -4.08 10.27 -13.29
CA ILE A 118 -4.48 8.88 -13.40
C ILE A 118 -5.76 8.79 -14.23
N PRO A 119 -5.76 8.08 -15.38
CA PRO A 119 -6.97 7.89 -16.17
C PRO A 119 -7.98 7.00 -15.43
N LEU A 120 -9.25 7.41 -15.44
CA LEU A 120 -10.37 6.68 -14.87
C LEU A 120 -11.35 6.26 -15.97
N GLN A 121 -11.85 5.04 -15.86
CA GLN A 121 -12.93 4.52 -16.68
C GLN A 121 -14.20 4.50 -15.83
N LYS A 122 -15.15 5.39 -16.11
CA LYS A 122 -16.40 5.55 -15.33
C LYS A 122 -16.12 5.75 -13.82
N GLY A 123 -15.19 6.66 -13.50
CA GLY A 123 -14.79 6.96 -12.12
C GLY A 123 -13.89 5.92 -11.45
N ARG A 124 -13.42 4.91 -12.20
CA ARG A 124 -12.63 3.81 -11.66
C ARG A 124 -11.25 3.69 -12.31
N ALA A 125 -10.22 3.53 -11.49
CA ALA A 125 -8.90 3.09 -11.92
C ALA A 125 -8.82 1.57 -11.84
N THR A 126 -8.46 0.94 -12.95
CA THR A 126 -8.30 -0.51 -13.09
C THR A 126 -6.92 -0.84 -13.66
N GLY A 127 -6.50 -2.10 -13.59
CA GLY A 127 -5.24 -2.58 -14.20
C GLY A 127 -4.03 -1.72 -13.81
N GLN A 128 -3.32 -1.20 -14.82
CA GLN A 128 -2.13 -0.38 -14.61
C GLN A 128 -2.42 0.92 -13.85
N ALA A 129 -3.58 1.54 -14.05
CA ALA A 129 -3.96 2.76 -13.33
C ALA A 129 -4.12 2.49 -11.83
N ALA A 130 -4.74 1.36 -11.47
CA ALA A 130 -4.87 0.93 -10.07
C ALA A 130 -3.49 0.63 -9.43
N ILE A 131 -2.59 0.00 -10.19
CA ILE A 131 -1.21 -0.26 -9.75
C ILE A 131 -0.46 1.06 -9.51
N ASN A 132 -0.62 2.04 -10.40
CA ASN A 132 0.04 3.34 -10.27
C ASN A 132 -0.44 4.11 -9.05
N ILE A 133 -1.75 4.16 -8.79
CA ILE A 133 -2.30 4.74 -7.55
C ILE A 133 -1.70 4.05 -6.33
N ALA A 134 -1.75 2.71 -6.29
CA ALA A 134 -1.22 1.96 -5.16
C ALA A 134 0.26 2.25 -4.89
N LYS A 135 1.07 2.32 -5.95
CA LYS A 135 2.50 2.64 -5.87
C LYS A 135 2.72 4.03 -5.29
N GLN A 136 1.97 5.03 -5.75
CA GLN A 136 2.10 6.40 -5.28
C GLN A 136 1.74 6.51 -3.79
N LEU A 137 0.58 5.98 -3.41
CA LEU A 137 0.11 6.03 -2.04
C LEU A 137 1.01 5.25 -1.07
N LEU A 138 1.60 4.12 -1.49
CA LEU A 138 2.58 3.38 -0.68
C LEU A 138 3.90 4.14 -0.52
N ALA A 139 4.37 4.83 -1.57
CA ALA A 139 5.58 5.62 -1.50
C ALA A 139 5.43 6.78 -0.52
N GLU A 140 4.29 7.45 -0.58
CA GLU A 140 3.96 8.61 0.24
C GLU A 140 3.72 8.23 1.69
N GLU A 141 2.95 7.17 1.95
CA GLU A 141 2.81 6.65 3.32
C GLU A 141 4.18 6.31 3.93
N ARG A 142 5.08 5.68 3.17
CA ARG A 142 6.44 5.38 3.65
C ARG A 142 7.21 6.66 3.98
N ALA A 143 7.11 7.68 3.14
CA ALA A 143 7.76 8.97 3.38
C ALA A 143 7.25 9.62 4.67
N TYR A 144 5.92 9.68 4.86
CA TYR A 144 5.31 10.22 6.07
C TYR A 144 5.70 9.43 7.34
N LEU A 145 5.62 8.10 7.29
CA LEU A 145 6.00 7.25 8.43
C LEU A 145 7.48 7.42 8.81
N SER A 146 8.37 7.64 7.84
CA SER A 146 9.79 7.88 8.10
C SER A 146 10.08 9.19 8.84
N GLN A 147 9.14 10.14 8.80
CA GLN A 147 9.23 11.44 9.48
C GLN A 147 8.63 11.41 10.90
N GLY A 148 8.19 10.24 11.38
CA GLY A 148 7.52 10.11 12.68
C GLY A 148 6.08 10.64 12.70
N GLN A 149 5.55 11.05 11.55
CA GLN A 149 4.15 11.37 11.38
C GLN A 149 3.42 10.03 11.21
N GLY A 150 2.70 9.58 12.25
CA GLY A 150 2.05 8.27 12.28
C GLY A 150 0.91 8.10 11.27
N ASP A 151 -0.21 7.49 11.67
CA ASP A 151 -1.34 7.22 10.76
C ASP A 151 -2.20 8.47 10.43
N LYS A 152 -1.62 9.68 10.48
CA LYS A 152 -2.28 10.96 10.21
C LYS A 152 -1.55 11.68 9.08
N TRP A 153 -1.77 11.21 7.86
CA TRP A 153 -1.29 11.86 6.65
C TRP A 153 -2.42 11.98 5.64
N SER A 154 -2.31 13.01 4.81
CA SER A 154 -3.26 13.32 3.77
C SER A 154 -2.56 13.55 2.44
N MET A 155 -3.35 13.56 1.37
CA MET A 155 -2.87 13.86 0.03
C MET A 155 -3.92 14.66 -0.73
N GLN A 156 -3.46 15.64 -1.49
CA GLN A 156 -4.34 16.45 -2.30
C GLN A 156 -4.72 15.69 -3.58
N MET A 157 -6.02 15.61 -3.83
CA MET A 157 -6.57 14.93 -5.00
C MET A 157 -7.70 15.74 -5.63
N SER A 158 -7.85 15.63 -6.95
CA SER A 158 -8.96 16.25 -7.68
C SER A 158 -9.52 15.32 -8.74
N ILE A 159 -10.79 15.51 -9.09
CA ILE A 159 -11.45 14.87 -10.23
C ILE A 159 -11.93 15.88 -11.27
N ASP A 160 -11.56 17.16 -11.09
CA ASP A 160 -12.01 18.26 -11.94
C ASP A 160 -10.91 18.68 -12.93
N SER A 161 -9.73 19.04 -12.41
CA SER A 161 -8.56 19.40 -13.21
C SER A 161 -7.27 19.37 -12.39
N ALA A 162 -6.12 19.35 -13.08
CA ALA A 162 -4.79 19.38 -12.47
C ALA A 162 -4.48 20.70 -11.74
N SER A 163 -5.08 21.81 -12.18
CA SER A 163 -4.85 23.17 -11.64
C SER A 163 -6.05 23.69 -10.84
N GLY A 164 -7.05 22.85 -10.61
CA GLY A 164 -8.27 23.22 -9.90
C GLY A 164 -8.14 23.01 -8.38
N PRO A 165 -9.22 23.29 -7.63
CA PRO A 165 -9.28 22.97 -6.22
C PRO A 165 -9.03 21.48 -5.99
N MET A 166 -8.15 21.16 -5.04
CA MET A 166 -7.88 19.80 -4.61
C MET A 166 -8.48 19.56 -3.22
N SER A 167 -8.98 18.34 -3.01
CA SER A 167 -9.47 17.88 -1.72
C SER A 167 -8.36 17.16 -0.96
N ASP A 168 -8.17 17.50 0.30
CA ASP A 168 -7.31 16.74 1.21
C ASP A 168 -7.96 15.40 1.57
N MET A 169 -7.38 14.32 1.06
CA MET A 169 -7.82 12.95 1.30
C MET A 169 -7.09 12.38 2.50
N GLN A 170 -7.82 11.89 3.51
CA GLN A 170 -7.23 11.24 4.69
C GLN A 170 -6.87 9.80 4.36
N LEU A 171 -5.57 9.48 4.29
CA LEU A 171 -5.09 8.21 3.74
C LEU A 171 -4.27 7.38 4.74
N GLY A 172 -4.10 7.87 5.96
CA GLY A 172 -3.45 7.16 7.07
C GLY A 172 -3.86 5.69 7.20
N GLY A 173 -2.89 4.78 7.24
CA GLY A 173 -3.12 3.33 7.33
C GLY A 173 -3.42 2.67 5.99
N PHE A 174 -3.07 3.30 4.86
CA PHE A 174 -3.32 2.80 3.52
C PHE A 174 -2.71 1.42 3.27
N SER A 175 -1.43 1.21 3.60
CA SER A 175 -0.76 -0.08 3.40
C SER A 175 -1.45 -1.22 4.15
N LYS A 176 -1.85 -0.97 5.41
CA LYS A 176 -2.58 -1.92 6.25
C LYS A 176 -3.97 -2.20 5.68
N ALA A 177 -4.72 -1.17 5.29
CA ALA A 177 -6.03 -1.31 4.69
C ALA A 177 -5.97 -2.08 3.37
N ARG A 178 -5.01 -1.73 2.49
CA ARG A 178 -4.78 -2.43 1.22
C ARG A 178 -4.39 -3.89 1.43
N ALA A 179 -3.52 -4.19 2.39
CA ALA A 179 -3.12 -5.55 2.72
C ALA A 179 -4.32 -6.37 3.22
N TYR A 180 -5.14 -5.79 4.10
CA TYR A 180 -6.39 -6.41 4.54
C TYR A 180 -7.32 -6.70 3.37
N MET A 181 -7.52 -5.72 2.48
CA MET A 181 -8.35 -5.89 1.29
C MET A 181 -7.84 -7.03 0.41
N LEU A 182 -6.55 -7.07 0.09
CA LEU A 182 -5.95 -8.15 -0.71
C LEU A 182 -6.12 -9.53 -0.07
N ALA A 183 -5.96 -9.65 1.25
CA ALA A 183 -6.12 -10.90 1.97
C ALA A 183 -7.57 -11.41 1.97
N ASN A 184 -8.55 -10.52 1.81
CA ASN A 184 -9.97 -10.82 1.91
C ASN A 184 -10.73 -10.69 0.58
N CYS A 185 -10.08 -10.23 -0.49
CA CYS A 185 -10.64 -10.27 -1.83
C CYS A 185 -10.64 -11.70 -2.35
N LYS A 186 -11.80 -12.36 -2.27
CA LYS A 186 -12.02 -13.68 -2.83
C LYS A 186 -11.85 -13.61 -4.36
N SER A 187 -11.03 -14.52 -4.89
CA SER A 187 -10.78 -14.71 -6.33
C SER A 187 -11.97 -15.34 -7.03
#